data_AF-A0A086J920-F1
#
_entry.id   AF-A0A086J920-F1
#
_cell.length_a   1.000
_cell.length_b   1.000
_cell.length_c   1.000
_cell.angle_alpha   90.00
_cell.angle_beta   90.00
_cell.angle_gamma   90.00
#
_symmetry.space_group_name_H-M   'P 1'
#
loop_
_entity.id
_entity.type
_entity.pdbx_description
1 polymer ?
#
loop_
_entity_poly.entity_id
_entity_poly.type
_entity_poly.pdbx_seq_one_letter_code
_entity_poly.pdbx_strand_id
1 'polypeptide(L)'
;EERRTFQTRQQLSRNERQVPGAGNIPGFSPSAFPPGYSGIASPSGNGKRAPARKGEKKHGEKTPEEKTPAAKGKRCGDAETPNAREADDLCRDMQKLSVGVQEKDTPVSETDSLKKRVRNVKKKLKEIEALQQKVDAGQTLGAEQMGKLQRKKELDAEVLDLERRLAELEKN
;
A
#
# COMPACT_ATOMS: atom_id res chain seq x y z
N GLU A 1 -46.01 -25.67 -14.70
CA GLU A 1 -44.74 -25.31 -15.35
C GLU A 1 -43.84 -24.59 -14.35
N GLU A 2 -42.85 -25.30 -13.80
CA GLU A 2 -41.87 -24.72 -12.87
C GLU A 2 -40.64 -24.25 -13.63
N ARG A 3 -40.39 -22.93 -13.65
CA ARG A 3 -39.23 -22.35 -14.32
C ARG A 3 -37.99 -22.53 -13.44
N ARG A 4 -37.20 -23.58 -13.71
CA ARG A 4 -35.82 -23.71 -13.17
C ARG A 4 -34.91 -22.66 -13.79
N THR A 5 -34.53 -21.66 -13.01
CA THR A 5 -33.47 -20.71 -13.38
C THR A 5 -32.11 -21.37 -13.19
N PHE A 6 -31.37 -21.56 -14.28
CA PHE A 6 -29.98 -22.02 -14.23
C PHE A 6 -29.06 -20.86 -13.83
N GLN A 7 -28.53 -20.90 -12.61
CA GLN A 7 -27.46 -19.99 -12.21
C GLN A 7 -26.14 -20.43 -12.85
N THR A 8 -25.49 -19.50 -13.54
CA THR A 8 -24.17 -19.72 -14.14
C THR A 8 -23.09 -19.83 -13.05
N ARG A 9 -22.08 -20.69 -13.27
CA ARG A 9 -20.97 -20.97 -12.35
C ARG A 9 -20.24 -19.73 -11.79
N GLN A 10 -20.23 -18.59 -12.50
CA GLN A 10 -19.68 -17.33 -11.99
C GLN A 10 -20.51 -16.67 -10.89
N GLN A 11 -21.82 -16.90 -10.81
CA GLN A 11 -22.67 -16.29 -9.78
C GLN A 11 -22.54 -17.00 -8.43
N LEU A 12 -22.24 -18.31 -8.44
CA LEU A 12 -22.03 -19.08 -7.22
C LEU A 12 -20.77 -18.64 -6.46
N SER A 13 -19.69 -18.25 -7.15
CA SER A 13 -18.43 -17.86 -6.49
C SER A 13 -18.51 -16.56 -5.70
N ARG A 14 -19.54 -15.73 -5.95
CA ARG A 14 -19.71 -14.44 -5.26
C ARG A 14 -20.42 -14.59 -3.91
N ASN A 15 -21.33 -15.55 -3.79
CA ASN A 15 -22.04 -15.82 -2.53
C ASN A 15 -21.22 -16.63 -1.52
N GLU A 16 -20.24 -17.40 -1.96
CA GLU A 16 -19.44 -18.25 -1.06
C GLU A 16 -18.44 -17.45 -0.18
N ARG A 17 -18.14 -16.20 -0.51
CA ARG A 17 -17.21 -15.35 0.27
C ARG A 17 -17.86 -14.45 1.31
N GLN A 18 -19.19 -14.46 1.43
CA GLN A 18 -19.87 -13.78 2.53
C GLN A 18 -20.38 -14.82 3.54
N VAL A 19 -19.46 -15.39 4.30
CA VAL A 19 -19.81 -16.07 5.54
C VAL A 19 -19.84 -15.02 6.65
N PRO A 20 -21.00 -14.66 7.22
CA PRO A 20 -21.08 -13.84 8.42
C PRO A 20 -20.65 -14.70 9.60
N GLY A 21 -19.34 -14.78 9.84
CA GLY A 21 -18.78 -15.66 10.85
C GLY A 21 -17.26 -15.80 10.77
N ALA A 22 -16.56 -14.77 10.27
CA ALA A 22 -15.11 -14.71 10.32
C ALA A 22 -14.65 -14.61 11.78
N GLY A 23 -14.41 -15.76 12.40
CA GLY A 23 -14.07 -15.76 13.81
C GLY A 23 -13.52 -17.03 14.43
N ASN A 24 -13.35 -18.15 13.73
CA ASN A 24 -12.62 -19.30 14.30
C ASN A 24 -12.13 -20.24 13.20
N ILE A 25 -10.86 -20.10 12.81
CA ILE A 25 -10.11 -21.17 12.17
C ILE A 25 -9.64 -22.10 13.31
N PRO A 26 -10.03 -23.38 13.35
CA PRO A 26 -9.55 -24.31 14.36
C PRO A 26 -8.01 -24.39 14.32
N GLY A 27 -7.36 -24.04 15.42
CA GLY A 27 -5.89 -23.98 15.52
C GLY A 27 -5.26 -22.60 15.33
N PHE A 28 -6.04 -21.56 14.98
CA PHE A 28 -5.54 -20.19 14.87
C PHE A 28 -6.00 -19.39 16.09
N SER A 29 -5.32 -19.57 17.23
CA SER A 29 -5.57 -18.72 18.40
C SER A 29 -4.83 -17.37 18.22
N PRO A 30 -5.53 -16.23 18.28
CA PRO A 30 -4.86 -14.92 18.19
C PRO A 30 -3.94 -14.62 19.38
N SER A 31 -3.88 -15.48 20.40
CA SER A 31 -2.96 -15.35 21.53
C SER A 31 -1.58 -15.98 21.30
N ALA A 32 -1.33 -16.63 20.16
CA ALA A 32 -0.03 -17.23 19.84
C ALA A 32 0.94 -16.24 19.15
N PHE A 33 0.56 -14.97 18.96
CA PHE A 33 1.45 -13.97 18.41
C PHE A 33 2.44 -13.49 19.50
N PRO A 34 3.75 -13.50 19.22
CA PRO A 34 4.74 -13.00 20.18
C PRO A 34 4.50 -11.51 20.46
N PRO A 35 4.65 -11.07 21.73
CA PRO A 35 4.56 -9.66 22.08
C PRO A 35 5.59 -8.86 21.26
N GLY A 36 5.09 -7.97 20.40
CA GLY A 36 5.90 -7.16 19.48
C GLY A 36 5.52 -7.27 18.01
N TYR A 37 4.69 -8.25 17.62
CA TYR A 37 4.19 -8.36 16.25
C TYR A 37 2.85 -7.63 16.09
N SER A 38 2.89 -6.32 15.83
CA SER A 38 1.72 -5.60 15.34
C SER A 38 1.45 -6.06 13.91
N GLY A 39 0.49 -6.97 13.75
CA GLY A 39 0.00 -7.39 12.44
C GLY A 39 -0.34 -6.17 11.60
N ILE A 40 0.29 -6.07 10.42
CA ILE A 40 0.01 -5.04 9.43
C ILE A 40 -1.45 -5.21 9.04
N ALA A 41 -2.30 -4.31 9.52
CA ALA A 41 -3.70 -4.26 9.17
C ALA A 41 -3.81 -4.07 7.65
N SER A 42 -4.22 -5.12 6.94
CA SER A 42 -4.59 -5.03 5.53
C SER A 42 -5.69 -3.97 5.37
N PRO A 43 -5.54 -2.98 4.46
CA PRO A 43 -6.60 -2.03 4.18
C PRO A 43 -7.69 -2.72 3.35
N SER A 44 -8.62 -3.37 4.05
CA SER A 44 -9.89 -3.82 3.48
C SER A 44 -10.96 -2.79 3.80
N GLY A 45 -11.58 -2.24 2.76
CA GLY A 45 -12.91 -1.62 2.89
C GLY A 45 -13.03 -0.22 2.32
N ASN A 46 -13.44 -0.16 1.05
CA ASN A 46 -14.30 0.92 0.56
C ASN A 46 -15.55 1.01 1.45
N GLY A 47 -15.58 2.00 2.34
CA GLY A 47 -16.71 2.27 3.22
C GLY A 47 -16.89 3.77 3.37
N LYS A 48 -17.86 4.33 2.64
CA LYS A 48 -18.38 5.67 2.88
C LYS A 48 -18.95 5.71 4.31
N ARG A 49 -18.26 6.35 5.24
CA ARG A 49 -18.84 6.82 6.50
C ARG A 49 -18.36 8.25 6.78
N ALA A 50 -19.35 9.13 6.91
CA ALA A 50 -19.18 10.51 7.30
C ALA A 50 -18.61 10.63 8.73
N PRO A 51 -17.79 11.66 9.04
CA PRO A 51 -17.33 11.87 10.40
C PRO A 51 -18.34 12.67 11.22
N ALA A 52 -18.90 12.03 12.25
CA ALA A 52 -19.52 12.74 13.36
C ALA A 52 -18.43 13.21 14.33
N ARG A 53 -18.46 14.52 14.60
CA ARG A 53 -17.61 15.26 15.54
C ARG A 53 -17.90 14.86 17.00
N LYS A 54 -16.86 14.82 17.83
CA LYS A 54 -16.72 15.41 19.20
C LYS A 54 -15.87 14.51 20.10
N GLY A 55 -14.85 15.09 20.72
CA GLY A 55 -14.13 14.45 21.82
C GLY A 55 -12.79 15.11 22.12
N GLU A 56 -12.81 16.31 22.68
CA GLU A 56 -11.68 16.90 23.39
C GLU A 56 -11.31 16.05 24.63
N LYS A 57 -10.01 15.89 24.89
CA LYS A 57 -9.34 15.72 26.21
C LYS A 57 -7.83 15.66 25.96
N LYS A 58 -7.10 16.77 26.11
CA LYS A 58 -6.39 17.27 27.31
C LYS A 58 -5.33 16.33 27.89
N HIS A 59 -4.08 16.83 27.83
CA HIS A 59 -2.94 16.72 28.74
C HIS A 59 -2.47 15.34 29.25
N GLY A 60 -1.17 15.09 29.08
CA GLY A 60 -0.46 14.00 29.74
C GLY A 60 1.01 13.94 29.39
N GLU A 61 1.75 15.02 29.65
CA GLU A 61 3.20 15.07 29.73
C GLU A 61 3.71 14.10 30.81
N LYS A 62 4.45 13.05 30.43
CA LYS A 62 5.40 12.30 31.29
C LYS A 62 6.44 11.54 30.45
N THR A 63 7.63 12.11 30.31
CA THR A 63 8.91 11.39 30.42
C THR A 63 9.16 11.13 31.92
N PRO A 64 9.77 10.00 32.36
CA PRO A 64 11.22 9.79 32.22
C PRO A 64 11.72 8.31 32.14
N GLU A 65 13.01 8.20 31.79
CA GLU A 65 14.03 7.24 32.24
C GLU A 65 13.91 5.71 32.04
N GLU A 66 14.86 5.22 31.24
CA GLU A 66 15.91 4.25 31.60
C GLU A 66 15.57 3.03 32.47
N LYS A 67 15.72 1.83 31.89
CA LYS A 67 16.35 0.65 32.53
C LYS A 67 16.50 -0.51 31.53
N THR A 68 17.74 -0.82 31.22
CA THR A 68 18.20 -2.12 30.72
C THR A 68 17.99 -3.21 31.78
N PRO A 69 17.51 -4.40 31.39
CA PRO A 69 17.92 -5.63 32.06
C PRO A 69 18.71 -6.54 31.12
N ALA A 70 19.97 -6.79 31.52
CA ALA A 70 20.75 -7.92 31.08
C ALA A 70 20.02 -9.22 31.47
N ALA A 71 19.66 -10.04 30.49
CA ALA A 71 19.16 -11.39 30.72
C ALA A 71 20.10 -12.41 30.06
N LYS A 72 20.61 -13.29 30.94
CA LYS A 72 21.54 -14.38 30.71
C LYS A 72 20.98 -15.42 29.74
N GLY A 73 21.93 -16.14 29.13
CA GLY A 73 21.71 -17.10 28.07
C GLY A 73 20.75 -18.26 28.37
N LYS A 74 20.16 -18.76 27.29
CA LYS A 74 19.68 -20.13 27.21
C LYS A 74 20.22 -20.75 25.93
N ARG A 75 21.10 -21.71 26.14
CA ARG A 75 21.75 -22.58 25.16
C ARG A 75 20.77 -23.66 24.67
N CYS A 76 21.06 -24.14 23.47
CA CYS A 76 20.70 -25.43 22.86
C CYS A 76 19.22 -25.68 22.50
N GLY A 77 18.94 -25.59 21.21
CA GLY A 77 17.98 -26.45 20.53
C GLY A 77 18.55 -26.77 19.16
N ASP A 78 19.16 -27.95 19.02
CA ASP A 78 19.54 -28.58 17.76
C ASP A 78 18.27 -28.72 16.90
N ALA A 79 18.04 -27.75 16.04
CA ALA A 79 17.10 -27.87 14.94
C ALA A 79 17.94 -28.19 13.72
N GLU A 80 17.75 -29.41 13.21
CA GLU A 80 18.36 -29.92 11.98
C GLU A 80 18.40 -28.81 10.94
N THR A 81 19.62 -28.46 10.54
CA THR A 81 19.87 -27.44 9.53
C THR A 81 19.34 -28.00 8.21
N PRO A 82 18.23 -27.48 7.65
CA PRO A 82 17.86 -27.84 6.29
C PRO A 82 19.02 -27.43 5.39
N ASN A 83 19.42 -28.34 4.53
CA ASN A 83 20.55 -28.20 3.62
C ASN A 83 20.53 -26.81 2.98
N ALA A 84 21.58 -26.00 3.19
CA ALA A 84 21.63 -24.61 2.72
C ALA A 84 21.35 -24.46 1.21
N ARG A 85 21.52 -25.54 0.45
CA ARG A 85 21.20 -25.61 -0.99
C ARG A 85 19.69 -25.59 -1.30
N GLU A 86 18.84 -26.16 -0.45
CA GLU A 86 17.39 -26.20 -0.69
C GLU A 86 16.72 -24.84 -0.49
N ALA A 87 17.28 -24.03 0.42
CA ALA A 87 16.80 -22.66 0.64
C ALA A 87 17.06 -21.74 -0.56
N ASP A 88 18.21 -21.89 -1.22
CA ASP A 88 18.56 -21.12 -2.41
C ASP A 88 17.67 -21.49 -3.61
N ASP A 89 17.40 -22.79 -3.81
CA ASP A 89 16.52 -23.24 -4.89
C ASP A 89 15.07 -22.77 -4.68
N LEU A 90 14.57 -22.79 -3.44
CA LEU A 90 13.23 -22.27 -3.13
C LEU A 90 13.13 -20.75 -3.35
N CYS A 91 14.19 -19.99 -3.02
CA CYS A 91 14.23 -18.55 -3.27
C CYS A 91 14.25 -18.24 -4.78
N ARG A 92 14.94 -19.08 -5.57
CA ARG A 92 14.98 -19.00 -7.03
C ARG A 92 13.62 -19.31 -7.65
N ASP A 93 12.92 -20.31 -7.14
CA ASP A 93 11.58 -20.68 -7.63
C ASP A 93 10.53 -19.64 -7.23
N MET A 94 10.65 -19.01 -6.05
CA MET A 94 9.82 -17.87 -5.70
C MET A 94 10.07 -16.65 -6.61
N GLN A 95 11.31 -16.40 -7.04
CA GLN A 95 11.59 -15.38 -8.06
C GLN A 95 11.02 -15.75 -9.43
N LYS A 96 10.96 -17.04 -9.77
CA LYS A 96 10.36 -17.55 -11.02
C LYS A 96 8.84 -17.44 -11.04
N LEU A 97 8.19 -17.59 -9.87
CA LEU A 97 6.73 -17.49 -9.70
C LEU A 97 6.26 -16.08 -9.37
N SER A 98 7.16 -15.19 -8.95
CA SER A 98 6.91 -13.75 -8.99
C SER A 98 6.56 -13.42 -10.43
N VAL A 99 5.27 -13.26 -10.68
CA VAL A 99 4.69 -12.80 -11.93
C VAL A 99 5.43 -11.54 -12.27
N GLY A 100 6.47 -11.72 -13.08
CA GLY A 100 7.26 -10.63 -13.58
C GLY A 100 6.25 -9.69 -14.18
N VAL A 101 6.22 -8.48 -13.66
CA VAL A 101 6.05 -7.33 -14.54
C VAL A 101 7.17 -7.50 -15.55
N GLN A 102 6.95 -8.35 -16.56
CA GLN A 102 7.75 -8.39 -17.74
C GLN A 102 7.48 -7.02 -18.32
N GLU A 103 8.38 -6.09 -18.00
CA GLU A 103 8.67 -4.93 -18.82
C GLU A 103 9.08 -5.50 -20.17
N LYS A 104 8.05 -5.91 -20.91
CA LYS A 104 8.14 -6.23 -22.30
C LYS A 104 8.42 -4.86 -22.90
N ASP A 105 9.70 -4.58 -23.13
CA ASP A 105 10.20 -3.44 -23.90
C ASP A 105 9.73 -3.57 -25.36
N THR A 106 8.43 -3.70 -25.57
CA THR A 106 7.83 -3.28 -26.81
C THR A 106 8.18 -1.80 -26.95
N PRO A 107 8.70 -1.34 -28.09
CA PRO A 107 9.04 0.05 -28.30
C PRO A 107 7.77 0.88 -28.10
N VAL A 108 7.60 1.39 -26.88
CA VAL A 108 6.47 2.24 -26.52
C VAL A 108 6.69 3.50 -27.33
N SER A 109 5.73 3.83 -28.19
CA SER A 109 5.76 5.07 -28.98
C SER A 109 6.13 6.22 -28.04
N GLU A 110 7.00 7.12 -28.48
CA GLU A 110 7.42 8.27 -27.67
C GLU A 110 6.22 9.05 -27.11
N THR A 111 5.13 9.09 -27.90
CA THR A 111 3.83 9.67 -27.51
C THR A 111 3.23 9.00 -26.27
N ASP A 112 3.23 7.68 -26.19
CA ASP A 112 2.70 6.91 -25.06
C ASP A 112 3.56 7.08 -23.80
N SER A 113 4.88 7.15 -23.97
CA SER A 113 5.82 7.43 -22.89
C SER A 113 5.58 8.83 -22.28
N LEU A 114 5.41 9.85 -23.12
CA LEU A 114 5.08 11.21 -22.68
C LEU A 114 3.71 11.27 -22.00
N LYS A 115 2.68 10.63 -22.58
CA LYS A 115 1.34 10.51 -21.97
C LYS A 115 1.42 9.90 -20.57
N LYS A 116 2.23 8.86 -20.38
CA LYS A 116 2.48 8.25 -19.06
C LYS A 116 3.14 9.23 -18.09
N ARG A 117 4.17 9.97 -18.54
CA ARG A 117 4.83 10.99 -17.72
C ARG A 117 3.87 12.10 -17.29
N VAL A 118 3.10 12.66 -18.21
CA VAL A 118 2.07 13.68 -17.89
C VAL A 118 1.10 13.18 -16.82
N ARG A 119 0.59 11.95 -16.96
CA ARG A 119 -0.32 11.35 -15.95
C ARG A 119 0.35 11.23 -14.58
N ASN A 120 1.62 10.84 -14.54
CA ASN A 120 2.36 10.70 -13.28
C ASN A 120 2.61 12.05 -12.61
N VAL A 121 3.02 13.08 -13.37
CA VAL A 121 3.23 14.43 -12.82
C VAL A 121 1.90 15.04 -12.34
N LYS A 122 0.81 14.88 -13.09
CA LYS A 122 -0.54 15.29 -12.66
C LYS A 122 -0.99 14.60 -11.36
N LYS A 123 -0.63 13.34 -11.13
CA LYS A 123 -0.89 12.66 -9.85
C LYS A 123 -0.12 13.33 -8.70
N LYS A 124 1.16 13.64 -8.89
CA LYS A 124 1.95 14.36 -7.89
C LYS A 124 1.36 15.74 -7.57
N LEU A 125 0.88 16.47 -8.58
CA LEU A 125 0.20 17.75 -8.37
C LEU A 125 -1.07 17.60 -7.51
N LYS A 126 -1.89 16.57 -7.74
CA LYS A 126 -3.05 16.28 -6.89
C LYS A 126 -2.68 15.97 -5.44
N GLU A 127 -1.59 15.24 -5.22
CA GLU A 127 -1.07 15.00 -3.86
C GLU A 127 -0.64 16.31 -3.18
N ILE A 128 0.01 17.20 -3.93
CA ILE A 128 0.42 18.53 -3.46
C ILE A 128 -0.80 19.41 -3.15
N GLU A 129 -1.85 19.38 -3.97
CA GLU A 129 -3.11 20.08 -3.70
C GLU A 129 -3.77 19.58 -2.41
N ALA A 130 -3.77 18.27 -2.18
CA ALA A 130 -4.27 17.71 -0.93
C ALA A 130 -3.44 18.13 0.29
N LEU A 131 -2.12 18.30 0.14
CA LEU A 131 -1.27 18.88 1.18
C LEU A 131 -1.59 20.36 1.40
N GLN A 132 -1.81 21.13 0.34
CA GLN A 132 -2.18 22.54 0.43
C GLN A 132 -3.49 22.72 1.21
N GLN A 133 -4.51 21.91 0.90
CA GLN A 133 -5.77 21.92 1.63
C GLN A 133 -5.61 21.65 3.13
N LYS A 134 -4.63 20.83 3.54
CA LYS A 134 -4.33 20.59 4.96
C LYS A 134 -3.70 21.82 5.62
N VAL A 135 -2.80 22.52 4.92
CA VAL A 135 -2.24 23.79 5.40
C VAL A 135 -3.34 24.83 5.54
N ASP A 136 -4.22 24.93 4.54
CA ASP A 136 -5.35 25.87 4.54
C ASP A 136 -6.35 25.56 5.67
N ALA A 137 -6.49 24.28 6.04
CA ALA A 137 -7.26 23.84 7.20
C ALA A 137 -6.57 24.10 8.56
N GLY A 138 -5.38 24.71 8.56
CA GLY A 138 -4.59 25.01 9.75
C GLY A 138 -3.81 23.83 10.31
N GLN A 139 -3.66 22.73 9.57
CA GLN A 139 -2.87 21.58 9.99
C GLN A 139 -1.39 21.81 9.70
N THR A 140 -0.54 21.56 10.69
CA THR A 140 0.91 21.61 10.54
C THR A 140 1.42 20.39 9.77
N LEU A 141 2.21 20.64 8.73
CA LEU A 141 2.85 19.59 7.92
C LEU A 141 4.32 19.41 8.30
N GLY A 142 4.83 18.19 8.08
CA GLY A 142 6.25 17.90 8.28
C GLY A 142 7.15 18.53 7.22
N ALA A 143 8.46 18.61 7.48
CA ALA A 143 9.44 19.23 6.57
C ALA A 143 9.43 18.61 5.16
N GLU A 144 9.28 17.28 5.05
CA GLU A 144 9.20 16.59 3.76
C GLU A 144 7.96 17.01 2.94
N GLN A 145 6.82 17.20 3.61
CA GLN A 145 5.57 17.60 2.96
C GLN A 145 5.63 19.06 2.51
N MET A 146 6.26 19.92 3.32
CA MET A 146 6.56 21.30 2.91
C MET A 146 7.51 21.34 1.71
N GLY A 147 8.51 20.46 1.65
CA GLY A 147 9.37 20.31 0.48
C GLY A 147 8.59 19.92 -0.79
N LYS A 148 7.57 19.07 -0.67
CA LYS A 148 6.67 18.76 -1.81
C LYS A 148 5.87 19.98 -2.26
N LEU A 149 5.35 20.79 -1.33
CA LEU A 149 4.63 22.03 -1.66
C LEU A 149 5.51 23.03 -2.41
N GLN A 150 6.79 23.16 -2.03
CA GLN A 150 7.74 24.05 -2.71
C GLN A 150 7.96 23.67 -4.17
N ARG A 151 7.99 22.36 -4.48
CA ARG A 151 8.17 21.84 -5.85
C ARG A 151 6.93 21.96 -6.75
N LYS A 152 5.82 22.53 -6.25
CA LYS A 152 4.58 22.67 -7.04
C LYS A 152 4.82 23.37 -8.38
N LYS A 153 5.50 24.52 -8.35
CA LYS A 153 5.78 25.33 -9.55
C LYS A 153 6.65 24.60 -10.57
N GLU A 154 7.61 23.80 -10.11
CA GLU A 154 8.48 23.00 -10.98
C GLU A 154 7.67 21.91 -11.70
N LEU A 155 6.78 21.23 -10.98
CA LEU A 155 5.92 20.20 -11.57
C LEU A 155 4.87 20.80 -12.52
N ASP A 156 4.33 21.99 -12.22
CA ASP A 156 3.42 22.70 -13.12
C ASP A 156 4.12 23.06 -14.45
N ALA A 157 5.37 23.55 -14.39
CA ALA A 157 6.18 23.80 -15.58
C ALA A 157 6.48 22.50 -16.36
N GLU A 158 6.83 21.41 -15.66
CA GLU A 158 7.08 20.12 -16.29
C GLU A 158 5.85 19.58 -17.04
N VAL A 159 4.64 19.76 -16.50
CA VAL A 159 3.40 19.37 -17.22
C VAL A 159 3.24 20.18 -18.50
N LEU A 160 3.43 21.50 -18.44
CA LEU A 160 3.29 22.36 -19.63
C LEU A 160 4.29 21.98 -20.72
N ASP A 161 5.55 21.72 -20.35
CA ASP A 161 6.58 21.31 -21.30
C ASP A 161 6.28 19.95 -21.93
N LEU A 162 5.83 18.98 -21.12
CA LEU A 162 5.46 17.65 -21.61
C LEU A 162 4.22 17.70 -22.52
N GLU A 163 3.21 18.51 -22.18
CA GLU A 163 2.02 18.69 -23.00
C GLU A 163 2.33 19.39 -24.32
N ARG A 164 3.21 20.39 -24.30
CA ARG A 164 3.72 21.04 -25.52
C ARG A 164 4.40 20.03 -26.44
N ARG A 165 5.34 19.23 -25.92
CA ARG A 165 6.06 18.23 -26.70
C ARG A 165 5.14 17.14 -27.27
N LEU A 166 4.13 16.75 -26.50
CA LEU A 166 3.11 15.80 -26.93
C LEU A 166 2.29 16.38 -28.10
N ALA A 167 1.87 17.65 -28.01
CA ALA A 167 1.15 18.33 -29.08
C ALA A 167 2.01 18.53 -30.35
N GLU A 168 3.33 18.71 -30.22
CA GLU A 168 4.25 18.76 -31.36
C GLU A 168 4.37 17.39 -32.06
N LEU A 169 4.41 16.29 -31.30
CA LEU A 169 4.44 14.93 -31.86
C LEU A 169 3.11 14.48 -32.48
N GLU A 170 1.97 14.96 -32.00
CA GLU A 170 0.66 14.63 -32.59
C GLU A 170 0.35 15.40 -33.88
N LYS A 171 1.12 16.46 -34.19
CA LYS A 171 0.99 17.22 -35.44
C LYS A 171 1.82 16.67 -36.59
N ASN A 172 2.87 15.89 -36.29
CA ASN A 172 3.76 15.26 -37.27
C ASN A 172 3.24 13.86 -37.62
#